data_AF-A0A348ZM89-F1
#
_entry.id   AF-A0A348ZM89-F1
#
_cell.length_a   1.000
_cell.length_b   1.000
_cell.length_c   1.000
_cell.angle_alpha   90.00
_cell.angle_beta   90.00
_cell.angle_gamma   90.00
#
_symmetry.space_group_name_H-M   'P 1'
#
loop_
_entity.id
_entity.type
_entity.pdbx_description
1 polymer ?
#
loop_
_entity_poly.entity_id
_entity_poly.type
_entity_poly.pdbx_seq_one_letter_code
_entity_poly.pdbx_strand_id
1 'polypeptide(L)' 'MSIYFDNAATTKVSDKVANIVEKVMKDDFGNPSSLHMAGFDAEKYIKEAKSEIAKILK' A
#
# COMPACT_ATOMS: atom_id res chain seq x y z
N MET A 1 -18.47 -1.25 -25.10
CA MET A 1 -17.69 -2.17 -24.25
C MET A 1 -16.23 -1.92 -24.56
N SER A 2 -15.43 -1.51 -23.57
CA SER A 2 -13.97 -1.40 -23.74
C SER A 2 -13.34 -2.70 -23.24
N ILE A 3 -12.41 -3.27 -24.00
CA ILE A 3 -11.73 -4.52 -23.67
C ILE A 3 -10.24 -4.22 -23.57
N TYR A 4 -9.64 -4.53 -22.42
CA TYR A 4 -8.24 -4.24 -22.13
C TYR A 4 -7.40 -5.53 -22.18
N PHE A 5 -6.62 -5.68 -23.25
CA PHE A 5 -5.76 -6.85 -23.49
C PHE A 5 -4.27 -6.58 -23.33
N ASP A 6 -3.88 -5.40 -22.83
CA ASP A 6 -2.47 -5.02 -22.60
C ASP A 6 -2.06 -5.12 -21.12
N ASN A 7 -2.39 -6.25 -20.48
CA ASN A 7 -2.10 -6.49 -19.05
C ASN A 7 -0.59 -6.69 -18.77
N ALA A 8 0.20 -6.98 -19.81
CA ALA A 8 1.65 -7.07 -19.70
C ALA A 8 2.31 -5.69 -19.54
N ALA A 9 1.72 -4.62 -20.10
CA ALA A 9 2.22 -3.26 -19.92
C ALA A 9 1.83 -2.66 -18.57
N THR A 10 0.57 -2.82 -18.15
CA THR A 10 0.07 -2.42 -16.83
C THR A 10 -1.27 -3.09 -16.54
N THR A 11 -1.68 -3.10 -15.28
CA THR A 11 -2.94 -3.72 -14.83
C THR A 11 -3.79 -2.73 -14.06
N LYS A 12 -5.10 -2.95 -14.06
CA LYS A 12 -6.00 -2.22 -13.16
C LYS A 12 -5.70 -2.62 -11.72
N VAL A 13 -5.50 -1.63 -10.86
CA VAL A 13 -5.33 -1.86 -9.42
C VAL A 13 -6.56 -2.55 -8.84
N SER A 14 -6.36 -3.48 -7.91
CA SER A 14 -7.47 -4.09 -7.18
C SER A 14 -8.10 -3.08 -6.21
N ASP A 15 -9.41 -3.18 -5.97
CA ASP A 15 -10.11 -2.26 -5.06
C ASP A 15 -9.53 -2.30 -3.64
N LYS A 16 -9.04 -3.47 -3.19
CA LYS A 16 -8.35 -3.60 -1.89
C LYS A 16 -7.10 -2.72 -1.81
N VAL A 17 -6.31 -2.68 -2.89
CA VAL A 17 -5.10 -1.86 -2.96
C VAL A 17 -5.47 -0.38 -3.09
N ALA A 18 -6.49 -0.03 -3.87
CA ALA A 18 -6.95 1.35 -3.98
C ALA A 18 -7.41 1.92 -2.62
N ASN A 19 -8.20 1.14 -1.87
CA ASN A 19 -8.72 1.57 -0.57
C ASN A 19 -7.63 1.81 0.47
N ILE A 20 -6.61 0.93 0.54
CA ILE A 20 -5.52 1.14 1.50
C ILE A 20 -4.65 2.34 1.09
N VAL A 21 -4.41 2.53 -0.22
CA VAL A 21 -3.68 3.71 -0.72
C VAL A 21 -4.42 4.99 -0.37
N GLU A 22 -5.74 5.05 -0.58
CA GLU A 22 -6.55 6.21 -0.19
C GLU A 22 -6.46 6.48 1.32
N LYS A 23 -6.60 5.45 2.15
CA LYS A 23 -6.52 5.56 3.61
C LYS A 23 -5.18 6.13 4.07
N VAL A 24 -4.05 5.58 3.60
CA VAL A 24 -2.73 6.07 4.03
C VAL A 24 -2.42 7.46 3.50
N MET A 25 -3.06 7.89 2.40
CA MET A 25 -2.90 9.24 1.87
C MET A 25 -3.76 10.29 2.58
N LYS A 26 -4.96 9.93 3.04
CA LYS A 26 -5.92 10.88 3.61
C LYS A 26 -5.95 10.87 5.14
N ASP A 27 -5.89 9.69 5.74
CA ASP A 27 -6.14 9.50 7.17
C ASP A 27 -4.82 9.22 7.91
N ASP A 28 -4.03 8.27 7.42
CA ASP A 28 -2.79 7.82 8.08
C ASP A 28 -1.53 8.40 7.41
N PHE A 29 -1.55 9.70 7.11
CA PHE A 29 -0.54 10.42 6.31
C PHE A 29 0.79 10.70 7.06
N GLY A 30 0.98 10.11 8.25
CA GLY A 30 2.12 10.38 9.10
C GLY A 30 3.45 10.03 8.44
N ASN A 31 4.51 10.78 8.76
CA ASN A 31 5.85 10.42 8.35
C ASN A 31 6.36 9.24 9.20
N PRO A 32 6.67 8.07 8.62
CA PRO A 32 7.11 6.89 9.37
C PRO A 32 8.43 7.09 10.13
N SER A 33 9.21 8.14 9.84
CA SER A 33 10.42 8.47 10.61
C SER A 33 10.16 9.34 11.83
N SER A 34 8.93 9.81 12.06
CA SER A 34 8.57 10.63 13.20
C SER A 34 8.35 9.79 14.47
N LEU A 35 8.75 10.33 15.63
CA LEU A 35 8.61 9.66 16.93
C LEU A 35 7.22 9.81 17.57
N HIS A 36 6.33 10.62 17.00
CA HIS A 36 4.96 10.81 17.49
C HIS A 36 4.02 9.72 16.95
N MET A 37 2.83 9.61 17.53
CA MET A 37 1.88 8.51 17.25
C MET A 37 1.60 8.31 15.75
N ALA A 38 1.27 9.37 15.02
CA ALA A 38 0.99 9.26 13.58
C ALA A 38 2.19 8.70 12.77
N GLY A 39 3.42 8.94 13.21
CA GLY A 39 4.62 8.34 12.58
C GLY A 39 4.76 6.86 12.91
N PHE A 40 4.48 6.48 14.16
CA PHE A 40 4.43 5.06 14.56
C PHE A 40 3.37 4.28 13.78
N ASP A 41 2.17 4.85 13.59
CA ASP A 41 1.09 4.23 12.81
C ASP A 41 1.50 4.05 11.34
N ALA A 42 2.15 5.05 10.74
CA ALA A 42 2.69 4.95 9.38
C ALA A 42 3.80 3.88 9.26
N GLU A 43 4.71 3.81 10.24
CA GLU A 43 5.80 2.83 10.25
C GLU A 43 5.27 1.39 10.30
N LYS A 44 4.15 1.17 10.99
CA LYS A 44 3.50 -0.14 11.07
C LYS A 44 3.11 -0.68 9.69
N TYR A 45 2.53 0.14 8.82
CA TYR A 45 2.19 -0.27 7.45
C TYR A 45 3.42 -0.74 6.67
N ILE A 46 4.54 -0.02 6.77
CA ILE A 46 5.78 -0.39 6.09
C ILE A 46 6.34 -1.72 6.61
N LYS A 47 6.32 -1.94 7.93
CA LYS A 47 6.79 -3.18 8.56
C LYS A 47 5.95 -4.38 8.15
N GLU A 48 4.62 -4.23 8.16
CA GLU A 48 3.68 -5.28 7.75
C GLU A 48 3.88 -5.62 6.27
N ALA A 49 3.91 -4.61 5.38
CA ALA A 49 4.14 -4.80 3.95
C ALA A 49 5.46 -5.53 3.68
N LYS A 50 6.55 -5.14 4.35
CA LYS A 50 7.85 -5.80 4.23
C LYS A 50 7.80 -7.26 4.68
N SER A 51 7.09 -7.55 5.78
CA SER A 51 6.93 -8.91 6.29
C SER A 51 6.16 -9.79 5.30
N GLU A 52 5.05 -9.30 4.75
CA GLU A 52 4.23 -10.04 3.80
C GLU A 52 4.98 -10.31 2.48
N ILE A 53 5.66 -9.31 1.92
CA ILE A 53 6.50 -9.50 0.73
C ILE A 53 7.58 -10.55 0.99
N ALA A 54 8.23 -10.51 2.15
CA ALA A 54 9.26 -11.48 2.51
C ALA A 54 8.70 -12.91 2.67
N LYS A 55 7.44 -13.08 3.09
CA LYS A 55 6.79 -14.40 3.16
C LYS A 55 6.46 -14.96 1.77
N ILE A 56 6.07 -14.10 0.83
CA ILE A 56 5.70 -14.49 -0.55
C ILE A 56 6.95 -14.94 -1.34
N LEU A 57 8.11 -14.33 -1.07
CA LEU A 57 9.36 -14.59 -1.79
C LEU A 57 10.22 -15.73 -1.18
N LYS A 58 9.78 -16.36 -0.09
CA LYS A 58 10.42 -17.57 0.47
C LYS A 58 9.91 -18.82 -0.23
#